data_AF-A0A7V2SL83-F1
#
_entry.id   AF-A0A7V2SL83-F1
#
_cell.length_a   1.000
_cell.length_b   1.000
_cell.length_c   1.000
_cell.angle_alpha   90.00
_cell.angle_beta   90.00
_cell.angle_gamma   90.00
#
_symmetry.space_group_name_H-M   'P 1'
#
loop_
_entity.id
_entity.type
_entity.pdbx_description
1 polymer ?
#
loop_
_entity_poly.entity_id
_entity_poly.type
_entity_poly.pdbx_seq_one_letter_code
_entity_poly.pdbx_strand_id
1 'polypeptide(L)' 'MNTIHRFLIPHSSFLIQGKCLLAFSYGLDSTALYHLLRESEIDFDIALVYYGMRAEADEEEKTARELAARDGRR' A
#
# COMPACT_ATOMS: atom_id res chain seq x y z
N MET A 1 -22.05 10.53 -5.82
CA MET A 1 -20.87 10.74 -4.96
C MET A 1 -20.67 9.49 -4.14
N ASN A 2 -19.60 8.75 -4.42
CA ASN A 2 -19.35 7.41 -3.89
C ASN A 2 -19.09 7.47 -2.37
N THR A 3 -19.72 6.60 -1.60
CA THR A 3 -19.77 6.61 -0.11
C THR A 3 -18.39 6.43 0.55
N ILE A 4 -17.37 6.12 -0.23
CA ILE A 4 -16.01 5.75 0.19
C ILE A 4 -15.18 6.95 0.70
N HIS A 5 -15.50 8.18 0.27
CA HIS A 5 -14.82 9.41 0.73
C HIS A 5 -15.02 9.72 2.23
N ARG A 6 -15.82 8.93 2.97
CA ARG A 6 -16.20 9.24 4.35
C ARG A 6 -15.09 8.98 5.38
N PHE A 7 -14.10 8.14 5.08
CA PHE A 7 -13.07 7.76 6.05
C PHE A 7 -11.83 8.66 6.07
N LEU A 8 -11.59 9.40 5.00
CA LEU A 8 -10.39 10.21 4.85
C LEU A 8 -10.69 11.66 5.21
N ILE A 9 -10.13 12.05 6.35
CA ILE A 9 -10.18 13.36 7.00
C ILE A 9 -9.85 14.47 5.96
N PRO A 10 -10.42 15.69 6.06
CA PRO A 10 -10.16 16.82 5.13
C PRO A 10 -8.68 17.17 4.85
N HIS A 11 -7.72 16.68 5.64
CA HIS A 11 -6.29 16.91 5.46
C HIS A 11 -5.56 15.89 4.55
N SER A 12 -6.30 14.95 3.95
CA SER A 12 -5.76 13.89 3.08
C SER A 12 -5.76 14.25 1.59
N SER A 13 -6.08 15.49 1.22
CA SER A 13 -6.12 15.97 -0.17
C SER A 13 -4.84 15.68 -0.95
N PHE A 14 -3.68 15.72 -0.29
CA PHE A 14 -2.38 15.38 -0.88
C PHE A 14 -2.26 13.91 -1.30
N LEU A 15 -2.96 12.99 -0.64
CA LEU A 15 -2.98 11.57 -1.01
C LEU A 15 -3.81 11.32 -2.27
N ILE A 16 -4.85 12.13 -2.48
CA ILE A 16 -5.77 12.00 -3.61
C ILE A 16 -5.20 12.67 -4.87
N GLN A 17 -4.47 13.78 -4.69
CA GLN A 17 -3.97 14.61 -5.78
C GLN A 17 -2.51 14.30 -6.16
N GLY A 18 -1.76 13.66 -5.27
CA GLY A 18 -0.34 13.36 -5.45
C GLY A 18 -0.06 11.94 -5.95
N LYS A 19 1.19 11.70 -6.36
CA LYS A 19 1.72 10.35 -6.55
C LYS A 19 2.17 9.82 -5.20
N CYS A 20 1.50 8.80 -4.69
CA CYS A 20 1.83 8.18 -3.41
C CYS A 20 2.74 6.97 -3.62
N LEU A 21 3.80 6.86 -2.81
CA LEU A 21 4.64 5.67 -2.74
C LEU A 21 4.52 5.11 -1.33
N LEU A 22 3.91 3.93 -1.21
CA LEU A 22 3.71 3.24 0.06
C LEU A 22 4.99 2.51 0.44
N ALA A 23 5.61 2.92 1.55
CA ALA A 23 6.67 2.13 2.18
C ALA A 23 6.05 0.86 2.80
N PHE A 24 6.23 -0.27 2.12
CA PHE A 24 5.59 -1.54 2.44
C PHE A 24 6.62 -2.52 2.99
N SER A 25 6.47 -2.89 4.26
CA SER A 25 7.39 -3.77 4.98
C SER A 25 6.79 -5.12 5.31
N TYR A 26 5.59 -5.41 4.77
CA TYR A 26 4.76 -6.57 5.10
C TYR A 26 4.30 -6.64 6.58
N GLY A 27 4.69 -5.67 7.40
CA GLY A 27 4.22 -5.54 8.78
C GLY A 27 2.77 -5.09 8.85
N LEU A 28 2.13 -5.34 10.00
CA LEU A 28 0.71 -5.07 10.26
C LEU A 28 0.27 -3.68 9.80
N ASP A 29 1.03 -2.63 10.14
CA ASP A 29 0.67 -1.25 9.83
C ASP A 29 0.68 -0.98 8.32
N SER A 30 1.73 -1.41 7.62
CA SER A 30 1.86 -1.21 6.18
C SER A 30 0.83 -2.04 5.39
N THR A 31 0.46 -3.21 5.90
CA THR A 31 -0.59 -4.06 5.34
C THR A 31 -1.97 -3.45 5.55
N ALA A 32 -2.27 -2.96 6.75
CA ALA A 32 -3.52 -2.24 7.01
C ALA A 32 -3.65 -0.99 6.13
N LEU A 33 -2.58 -0.21 6.00
CA LEU A 33 -2.56 0.98 5.15
C LEU A 33 -2.72 0.63 3.67
N TYR A 34 -2.08 -0.44 3.19
CA TYR A 34 -2.28 -0.96 1.83
C TYR A 34 -3.75 -1.18 1.53
N HIS A 35 -4.43 -1.96 2.38
CA HIS A 35 -5.85 -2.27 2.19
C HIS A 35 -6.73 -1.01 2.28
N LEU A 36 -6.46 -0.13 3.23
CA LEU A 36 -7.21 1.12 3.39
C LEU A 36 -7.12 2.01 2.13
N LEU A 37 -5.91 2.20 1.60
CA LEU A 37 -5.69 2.99 0.37
C LEU A 37 -6.39 2.34 -0.83
N ARG A 38 -6.32 1.01 -0.92
CA ARG A 38 -6.94 0.24 -2.00
C ARG A 38 -8.46 0.31 -1.97
N GLU A 39 -9.06 0.13 -0.79
CA GLU A 39 -10.52 0.21 -0.57
C GLU A 39 -11.03 1.63 -0.78
N SER A 40 -10.20 2.64 -0.47
CA SER A 40 -10.50 4.06 -0.68
C SER A 40 -10.28 4.53 -2.12
N GLU A 41 -9.92 3.64 -3.05
CA GLU A 41 -9.61 3.94 -4.46
C GLU A 41 -8.50 5.01 -4.61
N ILE A 42 -7.57 5.09 -3.66
CA ILE A 42 -6.40 5.98 -3.76
C ILE A 42 -5.32 5.30 -4.61
N ASP A 43 -4.76 6.08 -5.54
CA ASP A 43 -3.64 5.65 -6.38
C ASP A 43 -2.32 5.72 -5.61
N PHE A 44 -1.51 4.67 -5.72
CA PHE A 44 -0.23 4.51 -5.03
C PHE A 44 0.58 3.35 -5.64
N ASP A 45 1.91 3.46 -5.58
CA ASP A 45 2.85 2.37 -5.88
C ASP A 45 3.46 1.81 -4.59
N ILE A 46 4.15 0.67 -4.66
CA ILE A 46 4.71 -0.02 -3.49
C ILE A 46 6.24 0.09 -3.50
N ALA A 47 6.84 0.42 -2.35
CA ALA A 47 8.27 0.34 -2.12
C ALA A 47 8.57 -0.62 -0.96
N LEU A 48 9.18 -1.77 -1.26
CA LEU A 48 9.68 -2.72 -0.28
C LEU A 48 11.21 -2.76 -0.30
N VAL A 49 11.82 -2.71 0.88
CA VAL A 49 13.27 -2.86 1.04
C VAL A 49 13.55 -4.26 1.59
N TYR A 50 14.12 -5.11 0.75
CA TYR A 50 14.51 -6.47 1.11
C TYR A 50 15.93 -6.46 1.71
N TYR A 51 16.04 -6.73 3.02
CA TYR A 51 17.32 -6.82 3.72
C TYR A 51 17.87 -8.25 3.81
N GLY A 52 17.05 -9.27 3.53
CA GLY A 52 17.47 -10.69 3.55
C GLY A 52 17.96 -11.21 4.90
N MET A 53 17.57 -10.58 6.03
CA MET A 53 18.11 -10.91 7.36
C MET A 53 17.31 -11.98 8.11
N ARG A 54 16.08 -12.27 7.68
CA ARG A 54 15.15 -13.20 8.34
C ARG A 54 14.69 -14.27 7.34
N ALA A 55 14.31 -15.44 7.83
CA ALA A 55 13.85 -16.54 6.98
C ALA A 55 12.57 -16.20 6.20
N GLU A 56 11.75 -15.30 6.76
CA GLU A 56 10.48 -14.86 6.20
C GLU A 56 10.66 -13.81 5.09
N ALA A 57 11.85 -13.22 4.94
CA ALA A 57 12.07 -12.09 4.04
C ALA A 57 11.76 -12.43 2.58
N ASP A 58 12.07 -13.67 2.16
CA ASP A 58 11.83 -14.15 0.80
C ASP A 58 10.34 -14.26 0.50
N GLU A 59 9.55 -14.81 1.43
CA GLU A 59 8.11 -14.93 1.27
C GLU A 59 7.40 -13.58 1.39
N GLU A 60 7.89 -12.67 2.25
CA GLU A 60 7.41 -11.29 2.36
C GLU A 60 7.61 -10.52 1.04
N GLU A 61 8.80 -10.63 0.43
CA GLU A 61 9.13 -10.00 -0.85
C GLU A 61 8.27 -10.54 -1.98
N LYS A 62 8.16 -11.87 -2.07
CA LYS A 62 7.34 -12.55 -3.07
C LYS A 62 5.88 -12.13 -2.95
N THR A 63 5.33 -12.14 -1.73
CA THR A 63 3.93 -11.76 -1.53
C THR A 63 3.69 -10.28 -1.86
N ALA A 64 4.63 -9.39 -1.55
CA ALA A 64 4.52 -7.99 -1.94
C ALA A 64 4.47 -7.82 -3.47
N ARG A 65 5.27 -8.58 -4.22
CA ARG A 65 5.22 -8.59 -5.70
C ARG A 65 3.89 -9.12 -6.22
N GLU A 66 3.38 -10.19 -5.63
CA GLU A 66 2.08 -10.77 -6.00
C GLU A 66 0.94 -9.77 -5.76
N LEU A 67 0.95 -9.06 -4.63
CA LEU A 67 -0.02 -8.01 -4.32
C LEU A 67 0.05 -6.86 -5.34
N ALA A 68 1.25 -6.37 -5.64
CA ALA A 68 1.46 -5.30 -6.63
C ALA A 68 0.93 -5.71 -8.01
N ALA A 69 1.29 -6.90 -8.49
CA ALA A 69 0.85 -7.42 -9.78
C ALA A 69 -0.67 -7.63 -9.83
N ARG A 70 -1.27 -8.18 -8.76
CA ARG A 70 -2.71 -8.42 -8.67
C ARG A 70 -3.51 -7.12 -8.75
N ASP A 71 -3.00 -6.06 -8.12
CA ASP A 71 -3.74 -4.82 -7.92
C ASP A 71 -3.27 -3.68 -8.86
N GLY A 72 -2.45 -4.01 -9.86
CA GLY A 72 -1.97 -3.09 -10.90
C GLY A 72 -1.02 -2.01 -10.39
N ARG A 73 -0.32 -2.26 -9.29
CA ARG A 73 0.65 -1.34 -8.69
C ARG A 73 2.07 -1.68 -9.16
N ARG A 74 2.97 -0.69 -9.14
CA ARG A 74 4.38 -0.87 -9.50
C ARG A 74 5.24 -1.23 -8.30
#